data_AF-A0A414YBJ6-F1
#
_entry.id   AF-A0A414YBJ6-F1
#
_cell.length_a   1.000
_cell.length_b   1.000
_cell.length_c   1.000
_cell.angle_alpha   90.00
_cell.angle_beta   90.00
_cell.angle_gamma   90.00
#
_symmetry.space_group_name_H-M   'P 1'
#
loop_
_entity.id
_entity.type
_entity.pdbx_description
1 polymer ?
#
loop_
_entity_poly.entity_id
_entity_poly.type
_entity_poly.pdbx_seq_one_letter_code
_entity_poly.pdbx_strand_id
1 'polypeptide(L)'
;MRLVEEREDKRLRWQWQISFNRKETDMKSDITIVPSGNYHIQIKGLKQNDIIRIYGISGVLALQKQAKSDTELLRSPVNGTVAVEVTRGRKQIAVKKTALK
;
A
#
# COMPACT_ATOMS: atom_id res chain seq x y z
N MET A 1 6.50 16.38 30.78
CA MET A 1 6.42 15.67 29.47
C MET A 1 5.01 15.85 28.93
N ARG A 2 4.82 16.38 27.71
CA ARG A 2 3.63 16.20 26.83
C ARG A 2 3.57 17.30 25.77
N LEU A 3 3.02 16.94 24.60
CA LEU A 3 2.71 17.77 23.40
C LEU A 3 3.75 17.89 22.28
N VAL A 4 4.68 16.94 22.13
CA VAL A 4 5.50 16.85 20.90
C VAL A 4 5.02 15.74 19.94
N GLU A 5 4.41 14.68 20.47
CA GLU A 5 4.05 13.48 19.70
C GLU A 5 2.91 13.68 18.68
N GLU A 6 1.92 14.53 18.97
CA GLU A 6 0.71 14.64 18.12
C GLU A 6 0.90 15.47 16.85
N ARG A 7 1.92 16.35 16.81
CA ARG A 7 2.20 17.21 15.63
C ARG A 7 3.01 16.49 14.56
N GLU A 8 3.90 15.59 14.94
CA GLU A 8 4.67 14.77 13.99
C GLU A 8 3.75 13.76 13.29
N ASP A 9 2.85 13.12 14.04
CA ASP A 9 1.89 12.15 13.51
C ASP A 9 0.97 12.78 12.44
N LYS A 10 0.51 14.02 12.67
CA LYS A 10 -0.27 14.77 11.68
C LYS A 10 0.56 15.11 10.44
N ARG A 11 1.83 15.51 10.58
CA ARG A 11 2.69 15.79 9.41
C ARG A 11 2.96 14.52 8.60
N LEU A 12 3.23 13.40 9.27
CA LEU A 12 3.42 12.11 8.63
C LEU A 12 2.16 11.68 7.90
N ARG A 13 0.98 11.74 8.55
CA ARG A 13 -0.31 11.43 7.93
C ARG A 13 -0.62 12.30 6.72
N TRP A 14 -0.29 13.59 6.77
CA TRP A 14 -0.52 14.53 5.66
C TRP A 14 0.47 14.31 4.51
N GLN A 15 1.76 14.13 4.79
CA GLN A 15 2.75 13.74 3.78
C GLN A 15 2.38 12.41 3.12
N TRP A 16 1.83 11.48 3.91
CA TRP A 16 1.36 10.18 3.44
C TRP A 16 0.13 10.33 2.53
N GLN A 17 -0.90 11.09 2.95
CA GLN A 17 -2.05 11.40 2.09
C GLN A 17 -1.66 12.07 0.77
N ILE A 18 -0.71 13.01 0.79
CA ILE A 18 -0.19 13.71 -0.39
C ILE A 18 0.60 12.75 -1.30
N SER A 19 1.46 11.90 -0.74
CA SER A 19 2.25 10.92 -1.49
C SER A 19 1.39 9.92 -2.25
N PHE A 20 0.29 9.48 -1.63
CA PHE A 20 -0.66 8.59 -2.29
C PHE A 20 -1.60 9.32 -3.27
N ASN A 21 -2.08 10.54 -2.96
CA ASN A 21 -2.92 11.31 -3.90
C ASN A 21 -2.15 11.70 -5.17
N ARG A 22 -0.84 11.96 -5.07
CA ARG A 22 -0.01 12.32 -6.23
C ARG A 22 0.37 11.13 -7.11
N LYS A 23 0.26 9.89 -6.60
CA LYS A 23 0.66 8.66 -7.32
C LYS A 23 -0.49 7.82 -7.86
N GLU A 24 -1.71 8.03 -7.40
CA GLU A 24 -2.91 7.42 -7.98
C GLU A 24 -3.10 7.77 -9.46
N THR A 25 -2.60 8.94 -9.90
CA THR A 25 -2.81 9.46 -11.25
C THR A 25 -1.79 8.99 -12.29
N ASP A 26 -0.56 8.61 -11.92
CA ASP A 26 0.51 8.51 -12.94
C ASP A 26 1.70 7.59 -12.61
N MET A 27 1.44 6.34 -12.22
CA MET A 27 2.42 5.29 -12.47
C MET A 27 1.79 4.24 -13.37
N LYS A 28 1.99 4.41 -14.69
CA LYS A 28 1.75 3.38 -15.71
C LYS A 28 2.68 2.20 -15.39
N SER A 29 2.23 1.35 -14.49
CA SER A 29 2.98 0.23 -13.93
C SER A 29 2.40 -1.04 -14.54
N ASP A 30 3.24 -1.99 -14.94
CA ASP A 30 2.79 -3.33 -15.32
C ASP A 30 2.11 -4.09 -14.15
N ILE A 31 2.15 -3.51 -12.95
CA ILE A 31 1.54 -4.04 -11.74
C ILE A 31 0.05 -3.66 -11.70
N THR A 32 -0.81 -4.68 -11.68
CA THR A 32 -2.25 -4.50 -11.51
C THR A 32 -2.65 -4.84 -10.07
N ILE A 33 -3.24 -3.89 -9.36
CA ILE A 33 -3.77 -4.09 -7.99
C ILE A 33 -5.29 -4.01 -8.04
N VAL A 34 -5.96 -5.10 -7.66
CA VAL A 34 -7.42 -5.23 -7.69
C VAL A 34 -7.91 -5.69 -6.32
N PRO A 35 -8.91 -5.01 -5.71
CA PRO A 35 -9.58 -5.54 -4.54
C PRO A 35 -10.34 -6.81 -4.93
N SER A 36 -10.17 -7.86 -4.14
CA SER A 36 -10.94 -9.09 -4.21
C SER A 36 -11.84 -9.16 -2.96
N GLY A 37 -13.04 -9.72 -3.07
CA GLY A 37 -13.98 -9.79 -1.95
C GLY A 37 -13.39 -10.47 -0.71
N ASN A 38 -14.05 -10.32 0.45
CA ASN A 38 -13.58 -10.81 1.75
C ASN A 38 -12.25 -10.19 2.17
N TYR A 39 -12.06 -8.88 1.98
CA TYR A 39 -10.83 -8.15 2.36
C TYR A 39 -9.56 -8.65 1.65
N HIS A 40 -9.69 -9.28 0.49
CA HIS A 40 -8.54 -9.73 -0.27
C HIS A 40 -8.08 -8.66 -1.27
N ILE A 41 -6.82 -8.74 -1.66
CA ILE A 41 -6.20 -7.88 -2.66
C ILE A 41 -5.43 -8.80 -3.58
N GLN A 42 -5.79 -8.78 -4.85
CA GLN A 42 -5.06 -9.47 -5.88
C GLN A 42 -4.07 -8.49 -6.52
N ILE A 43 -2.81 -8.89 -6.57
CA ILE A 43 -1.72 -8.10 -7.14
C ILE A 43 -1.08 -8.94 -8.24
N LYS A 44 -1.11 -8.47 -9.48
CA LYS A 44 -0.59 -9.15 -10.68
C LYS A 44 0.59 -8.38 -11.26
N GLY A 45 1.45 -9.07 -12.02
CA GLY A 45 2.63 -8.49 -12.69
C GLY A 45 3.87 -8.40 -11.79
N LEU A 46 3.82 -9.04 -10.61
CA LEU A 46 4.92 -9.07 -9.66
C LEU A 46 6.12 -9.86 -10.22
N LYS A 47 7.29 -9.59 -9.68
CA LYS A 47 8.48 -10.44 -9.84
C LYS A 47 8.87 -11.01 -8.50
N GLN A 48 9.53 -12.16 -8.53
CA GLN A 48 10.10 -12.75 -7.33
C GLN A 48 10.98 -11.72 -6.61
N ASN A 49 10.84 -11.65 -5.29
CA ASN A 49 11.51 -10.69 -4.41
C ASN A 49 10.95 -9.27 -4.39
N ASP A 50 9.90 -8.95 -5.15
CA ASP A 50 9.19 -7.69 -4.97
C ASP A 50 8.62 -7.63 -3.55
N ILE A 51 8.72 -6.47 -2.90
CA ILE A 51 8.18 -6.26 -1.56
C ILE A 51 6.87 -5.51 -1.68
N ILE A 52 5.81 -6.15 -1.21
CA ILE A 52 4.47 -5.62 -1.13
C ILE A 52 4.25 -5.11 0.29
N ARG A 53 3.76 -3.88 0.42
CA ARG A 53 3.37 -3.27 1.69
C ARG A 53 1.93 -2.79 1.61
N ILE A 54 1.13 -3.16 2.59
CA ILE A 54 -0.24 -2.67 2.76
C ILE A 54 -0.24 -1.76 3.97
N TYR A 55 -0.82 -0.60 3.78
CA TYR A 55 -0.99 0.40 4.81
C TYR A 55 -2.47 0.68 5.01
N GLY A 56 -2.87 0.91 6.26
CA GLY A 56 -4.19 1.46 6.56
C GLY A 56 -4.27 2.95 6.18
N ILE A 57 -5.48 3.51 6.19
CA ILE A 57 -5.71 4.94 5.90
C ILE A 57 -4.99 5.92 6.85
N SER A 58 -4.56 5.44 8.02
CA SER A 58 -3.72 6.19 8.97
C SER A 58 -2.27 6.34 8.50
N GLY A 59 -1.84 5.56 7.50
CA GLY A 59 -0.44 5.47 7.09
C GLY A 59 0.39 4.45 7.86
N VAL A 60 -0.24 3.73 8.79
CA VAL A 60 0.41 2.65 9.54
C VAL A 60 0.55 1.41 8.66
N LEU A 61 1.75 0.82 8.65
CA LEU A 61 2.04 -0.44 7.96
C LEU A 61 1.24 -1.58 8.60
N ALA A 62 0.32 -2.16 7.84
CA ALA A 62 -0.57 -3.21 8.30
C ALA A 62 -0.07 -4.60 7.90
N LEU A 63 0.51 -4.73 6.70
CA LEU A 63 1.08 -5.98 6.21
C LEU A 63 2.31 -5.69 5.35
N GLN A 64 3.34 -6.53 5.48
CA GLN A 64 4.44 -6.59 4.52
C GLN A 64 4.63 -8.04 4.08
N LYS A 65 4.74 -8.27 2.77
CA LYS A 65 5.03 -9.59 2.21
C LYS A 65 5.94 -9.47 1.01
N GLN A 66 6.85 -10.43 0.87
CA GLN A 66 7.64 -10.58 -0.35
C GLN A 66 6.89 -11.46 -1.36
N ALA A 67 6.80 -10.99 -2.60
CA ALA A 67 6.20 -11.71 -3.70
C ALA A 67 7.01 -12.97 -4.01
N LYS A 68 6.31 -14.10 -4.06
CA LYS A 68 6.86 -15.40 -4.47
C LYS A 68 6.42 -15.76 -5.89
N SER A 69 5.33 -15.16 -6.36
CA SER A 69 4.73 -15.39 -7.67
C SER A 69 4.48 -14.08 -8.42
N ASP A 70 4.18 -14.17 -9.71
CA ASP A 70 3.72 -13.03 -10.53
C ASP A 70 2.36 -12.49 -10.06
N THR A 71 1.58 -13.36 -9.42
CA THR A 71 0.27 -13.05 -8.88
C THR A 71 0.19 -13.45 -7.41
N GLU A 72 -0.12 -12.49 -6.55
CA GLU A 72 -0.29 -12.68 -5.12
C GLU A 72 -1.70 -12.29 -4.69
N LEU A 73 -2.33 -13.16 -3.89
CA LEU A 73 -3.59 -12.88 -3.22
C LEU A 73 -3.31 -12.66 -1.73
N LEU A 74 -3.51 -11.42 -1.27
CA LEU A 74 -3.23 -11.04 0.12
C LEU A 74 -4.53 -10.70 0.84
N ARG A 75 -4.69 -11.24 2.04
CA ARG A 75 -5.75 -10.79 2.95
C ARG A 75 -5.27 -9.55 3.71
N SER A 76 -6.01 -8.47 3.61
CA SER A 76 -5.76 -7.28 4.42
C SER A 76 -6.22 -7.54 5.86
N PRO A 77 -5.39 -7.23 6.87
CA PRO A 77 -5.80 -7.24 8.28
C PRO A 77 -6.62 -6.00 8.67
N VAL A 78 -6.67 -4.98 7.80
CA VAL A 78 -7.38 -3.72 8.04
C VAL A 78 -8.64 -3.62 7.18
N ASN A 79 -9.73 -3.17 7.81
CA ASN A 79 -11.02 -2.98 7.17
C ASN A 79 -11.08 -1.62 6.45
N GLY A 80 -11.83 -1.55 5.35
CA GLY A 80 -12.09 -0.31 4.63
C GLY A 80 -11.01 0.02 3.58
N THR A 81 -10.59 1.29 3.53
CA THR A 81 -9.66 1.78 2.51
C THR A 81 -8.21 1.50 2.92
N VAL A 82 -7.48 0.87 2.01
CA VAL A 82 -6.08 0.52 2.19
C VAL A 82 -5.25 1.07 1.05
N ALA A 83 -3.96 1.16 1.31
CA ALA A 83 -2.99 1.65 0.36
C ALA A 83 -1.94 0.57 0.15
N VAL A 84 -1.80 0.14 -1.10
CA VAL A 84 -0.90 -0.95 -1.49
C VAL A 84 0.28 -0.35 -2.21
N GLU A 85 1.47 -0.64 -1.71
CA GLU A 85 2.75 -0.27 -2.29
C GLU A 85 3.47 -1.53 -2.76
N VAL A 86 4.10 -1.46 -3.93
CA VAL A 86 5.04 -2.48 -4.41
C VAL A 86 6.38 -1.83 -4.67
N THR A 87 7.43 -2.42 -4.10
CA THR A 87 8.82 -2.00 -4.28
C THR A 87 9.66 -3.11 -4.89
N ARG A 88 10.52 -2.77 -5.84
CA ARG A 88 11.47 -3.67 -6.50
C ARG A 88 12.86 -3.07 -6.37
N GLY A 89 13.79 -3.81 -5.75
CA GLY A 89 15.18 -3.34 -5.58
C GLY A 89 15.28 -1.96 -4.91
N ARG A 90 14.49 -1.73 -3.85
CA ARG A 90 14.35 -0.44 -3.12
C ARG A 90 13.68 0.71 -3.90
N LYS A 91 13.26 0.50 -5.15
CA LYS A 91 12.49 1.48 -5.91
C LYS A 91 11.00 1.18 -5.79
N GLN A 92 10.19 2.19 -5.47
CA GLN A 92 8.74 2.08 -5.53
C GLN A 92 8.30 2.01 -6.99
N ILE A 93 7.60 0.93 -7.36
CA ILE A 93 7.18 0.66 -8.74
C ILE A 93 5.68 0.76 -8.94
N ALA A 94 4.87 0.59 -7.90
CA ALA A 94 3.44 0.75 -7.98
C ALA A 94 2.88 1.19 -6.63
N VAL A 95 1.89 2.06 -6.66
CA VAL A 95 1.11 2.48 -5.50
C VAL A 95 -0.34 2.60 -5.91
N LYS A 96 -1.25 2.00 -5.14
CA LYS A 96 -2.68 2.15 -5.39
C LYS A 96 -3.45 2.18 -4.08
N LYS A 97 -4.38 3.13 -3.96
CA LYS A 97 -5.42 3.09 -2.94
C LYS A 97 -6.58 2.25 -3.43
N THR A 98 -7.11 1.41 -2.56
CA THR A 98 -8.29 0.61 -2.87
C THR A 98 -9.18 0.48 -1.64
N ALA A 99 -10.49 0.58 -1.86
CA ALA A 99 -11.46 0.20 -0.85
C ALA A 99 -11.64 -1.32 -0.87
N LEU A 100 -11.58 -1.94 0.30
CA LEU A 100 -11.90 -3.35 0.48
C LEU A 100 -13.38 -3.47 0.84
N LYS A 101 -14.05 -4.45 0.23
CA LYS A 101 -15.45 -4.79 0.47
C LYS A 101 -15.57 -6.27 0.82
#